data_AF-A0AAN6K7C4-F1
#
_entry.id   AF-A0AAN6K7C4-F1
#
_cell.length_a   1.000
_cell.length_b   1.000
_cell.length_c   1.000
_cell.angle_alpha   90.00
_cell.angle_beta   90.00
_cell.angle_gamma   90.00
#
_symmetry.space_group_name_H-M   'P 1'
#
loop_
_entity.id
_entity.type
_entity.pdbx_description
1 polymer ?
#
loop_
_entity_poly.entity_id
_entity_poly.type
_entity_poly.pdbx_seq_one_letter_code
_entity_poly.pdbx_strand_id
1 'polypeptide(L)'
;MTNWCSSCKVVSPLLRTLIQDEKVGEGQGGISYAEVEMDSPDMGGLGGLPLRYGINSIPTLLAFDRQEPQIATKVARLEDLKSKAYLTRWLETEAARDGGGGGGGRFGGLFGR
;
A
#
# COMPACT_ATOMS: atom_id res chain seq x y z
N MET A 1 -6.29 1.44 10.26
CA MET A 1 -6.15 0.65 11.50
C MET A 1 -7.08 1.24 12.54
N THR A 2 -7.52 0.46 13.52
CA THR A 2 -8.29 0.96 14.67
C THR A 2 -7.89 0.14 15.88
N ASN A 3 -7.97 0.72 17.08
CA ASN A 3 -7.48 0.09 18.32
C ASN A 3 -8.23 -1.23 18.68
N TRP A 4 -9.44 -1.42 18.14
CA TRP A 4 -10.29 -2.59 18.37
C TRP A 4 -10.18 -3.67 17.28
N CYS A 5 -9.42 -3.44 16.21
CA CYS A 5 -9.26 -4.40 15.11
C CYS A 5 -8.31 -5.55 15.47
N SER A 6 -8.86 -6.75 15.74
CA SER A 6 -8.07 -7.94 16.10
C SER A 6 -7.07 -8.37 15.02
N SER A 7 -7.49 -8.35 13.74
CA SER A 7 -6.61 -8.67 12.62
C SER A 7 -5.47 -7.64 12.45
N CYS A 8 -5.70 -6.38 12.79
CA CYS A 8 -4.66 -5.34 12.72
C CYS A 8 -3.51 -5.63 13.68
N LYS A 9 -3.78 -6.24 14.84
CA LYS A 9 -2.76 -6.68 15.82
C LYS A 9 -1.85 -7.79 15.29
N VAL A 10 -2.22 -8.46 14.21
CA VAL A 10 -1.39 -9.49 13.54
C VAL A 10 -0.68 -8.91 12.32
N VAL A 11 -1.38 -8.11 11.52
CA VAL A 11 -0.85 -7.57 10.26
C VAL A 11 0.21 -6.48 10.53
N SER A 12 -0.02 -5.59 11.49
CA SER A 12 0.92 -4.50 11.82
C SER A 12 2.32 -4.99 12.22
N PRO A 13 2.48 -5.92 13.18
CA PRO A 13 3.81 -6.42 13.52
C PRO A 13 4.47 -7.15 12.35
N LEU A 14 3.71 -7.92 11.56
CA LEU A 14 4.25 -8.63 10.41
C LEU A 14 4.83 -7.68 9.37
N LEU A 15 4.11 -6.61 9.01
CA LEU A 15 4.62 -5.58 8.09
C LEU A 15 5.85 -4.89 8.65
N ARG A 16 5.85 -4.55 9.95
CA ARG A 16 7.01 -3.93 10.62
C ARG A 16 8.24 -4.84 10.56
N THR A 17 8.10 -6.13 10.88
CA THR A 17 9.21 -7.09 10.80
C THR A 17 9.74 -7.23 9.37
N LEU A 18 8.86 -7.36 8.37
CA LEU A 18 9.26 -7.48 6.97
C LEU A 18 10.06 -6.25 6.48
N ILE A 19 9.63 -5.05 6.87
CA ILE A 19 10.21 -3.79 6.40
C ILE A 19 11.46 -3.41 7.21
N GLN A 20 11.38 -3.52 8.54
CA GLN A 20 12.40 -2.98 9.45
C GLN A 20 13.50 -4.00 9.79
N ASP A 21 13.14 -5.26 9.99
CA ASP A 21 14.08 -6.31 10.41
C ASP A 21 14.62 -7.07 9.18
N GLU A 22 13.73 -7.49 8.28
CA GLU A 22 14.08 -8.30 7.10
C GLU A 22 14.47 -7.46 5.88
N LYS A 23 14.30 -6.14 5.95
CA LYS A 23 14.73 -5.19 4.91
C LYS A 23 14.15 -5.46 3.51
N VAL A 24 12.93 -6.00 3.47
CA VAL A 24 12.24 -6.28 2.20
C VAL A 24 12.04 -4.99 1.42
N GLY A 25 12.47 -4.97 0.16
CA GLY A 25 12.38 -3.81 -0.71
C GLY A 25 13.61 -2.89 -0.71
N GLU A 26 14.55 -3.01 0.25
CA GLU A 26 15.71 -2.09 0.32
C GLU A 26 16.61 -2.18 -0.93
N GLY A 27 16.78 -3.38 -1.51
CA GLY A 27 17.54 -3.57 -2.74
C GLY A 27 16.90 -2.95 -3.99
N GLN A 28 15.61 -2.60 -3.92
CA GLN A 28 14.83 -2.05 -5.03
C GLN A 28 14.63 -0.53 -4.94
N GLY A 29 15.10 0.11 -3.87
CA GLY A 29 14.90 1.55 -3.60
C GLY A 29 14.29 1.83 -2.22
N GLY A 30 13.82 0.80 -1.53
CA GLY A 30 13.20 0.90 -0.21
C GLY A 30 11.75 1.38 -0.26
N ILE A 31 11.08 1.23 0.87
CA ILE A 31 9.69 1.67 1.05
C ILE A 31 9.55 2.34 2.41
N SER A 32 8.65 3.31 2.48
CA SER A 32 8.21 3.91 3.75
C SER A 32 6.85 3.36 4.13
N TYR A 33 6.66 3.11 5.43
CA TYR A 33 5.43 2.55 5.96
C TYR A 33 4.80 3.49 6.99
N ALA A 34 3.50 3.73 6.85
CA ALA A 34 2.72 4.53 7.77
C ALA A 34 1.42 3.81 8.13
N GLU A 35 1.07 3.85 9.41
CA GLU A 35 -0.20 3.36 9.91
C GLU A 35 -1.16 4.53 10.05
N VAL A 36 -2.33 4.41 9.44
CA VAL A 36 -3.38 5.43 9.50
C VAL A 36 -4.53 4.89 10.31
N GLU A 37 -4.94 5.62 11.33
CA GLU A 37 -6.15 5.29 12.09
C GLU A 37 -7.40 5.71 11.30
N MET A 38 -8.29 4.75 11.01
CA MET A 38 -9.41 4.94 10.07
C MET A 38 -10.50 5.84 10.64
N ASP A 39 -10.76 5.74 11.94
CA ASP A 39 -11.77 6.47 12.68
C ASP A 39 -11.21 7.74 13.35
N SER A 40 -9.95 8.10 13.07
CA SER A 40 -9.33 9.31 13.59
C SER A 40 -10.08 10.57 13.10
N PRO A 41 -10.54 11.44 14.02
CA PRO A 41 -11.15 12.72 13.65
C PRO A 41 -10.21 13.61 12.83
N ASP A 42 -8.91 13.57 13.12
CA ASP A 42 -7.88 14.37 12.43
C ASP A 42 -7.73 14.00 10.95
N MET A 43 -8.08 12.75 10.61
CA MET A 43 -8.09 12.23 9.24
C MET A 43 -9.47 12.38 8.56
N GLY A 44 -10.39 13.14 9.17
CA GLY A 44 -11.75 13.37 8.70
C GLY A 44 -12.76 12.26 9.05
N GLY A 45 -12.39 11.38 9.99
CA GLY A 45 -13.20 10.22 10.37
C GLY A 45 -13.59 9.34 9.17
N LEU A 46 -14.77 8.72 9.24
CA LEU A 46 -15.25 7.82 8.18
C LEU A 46 -15.51 8.53 6.84
N GLY A 47 -15.71 9.85 6.83
CA GLY A 47 -15.90 10.66 5.61
C GLY A 47 -14.61 11.17 4.98
N GLY A 48 -13.46 10.97 5.63
CA GLY A 48 -12.17 11.51 5.22
C GLY A 48 -11.38 10.57 4.31
N LEU A 49 -10.18 10.18 4.77
CA LEU A 49 -9.29 9.29 4.01
C LEU A 49 -9.94 7.97 3.54
N PRO A 50 -10.79 7.30 4.35
CA PRO A 50 -11.42 6.06 3.91
C PRO A 50 -12.31 6.26 2.69
N LEU A 51 -13.13 7.30 2.68
CA LEU A 51 -13.96 7.64 1.52
C LEU A 51 -13.09 8.04 0.32
N ARG A 52 -12.06 8.88 0.53
CA ARG A 52 -11.16 9.36 -0.52
C ARG A 52 -10.46 8.23 -1.28
N TYR A 53 -9.99 7.20 -0.58
CA TYR A 53 -9.24 6.09 -1.19
C TYR A 53 -10.09 4.82 -1.37
N GLY A 54 -11.40 4.91 -1.12
CA GLY A 54 -12.34 3.80 -1.23
C GLY A 54 -11.96 2.63 -0.32
N ILE A 55 -11.63 2.92 0.94
CA ILE A 55 -11.31 1.94 1.98
C ILE A 55 -12.59 1.64 2.75
N ASN A 56 -13.09 0.43 2.56
CA ASN A 56 -14.38 -0.06 3.06
C ASN A 56 -14.24 -1.18 4.10
N SER A 57 -13.01 -1.61 4.41
CA SER A 57 -12.71 -2.59 5.46
C SER A 57 -11.33 -2.34 6.09
N ILE A 58 -11.12 -2.89 7.28
CA ILE A 58 -9.83 -2.88 7.99
C ILE A 58 -9.37 -4.30 8.34
N PRO A 59 -8.06 -4.58 8.31
CA PRO A 59 -7.00 -3.75 7.75
C PRO A 59 -7.07 -3.68 6.21
N THR A 60 -6.54 -2.60 5.64
CA THR A 60 -6.31 -2.47 4.18
C THR A 60 -4.91 -1.90 3.97
N LEU A 61 -4.16 -2.50 3.05
CA LEU A 61 -2.86 -2.01 2.59
C LEU A 61 -3.03 -1.31 1.23
N LEU A 62 -2.35 -0.17 1.05
CA LEU A 62 -2.40 0.65 -0.16
C LEU A 62 -1.03 1.30 -0.37
N ALA A 63 -0.47 1.18 -1.57
CA ALA A 63 0.76 1.87 -1.91
C ALA A 63 0.51 3.30 -2.38
N PHE A 64 1.48 4.17 -2.10
CA PHE A 64 1.57 5.51 -2.66
C PHE A 64 2.89 5.60 -3.41
N ASP A 65 2.85 6.23 -4.57
CA ASP A 65 4.03 6.55 -5.37
C ASP A 65 3.92 8.00 -5.84
N ARG A 66 4.99 8.78 -5.68
CA ARG A 66 5.02 10.24 -5.97
C ARG A 66 3.80 11.01 -5.43
N GLN A 67 3.38 10.69 -4.20
CA GLN A 67 2.21 11.25 -3.52
C GLN A 67 0.85 10.87 -4.13
N GLU A 68 0.82 9.99 -5.12
CA GLU A 68 -0.40 9.48 -5.75
C GLU A 68 -0.77 8.09 -5.22
N PRO A 69 -2.05 7.85 -4.88
CA PRO A 69 -2.49 6.54 -4.43
C PRO A 69 -2.54 5.55 -5.59
N GLN A 70 -1.88 4.41 -5.43
CA GLN A 70 -1.88 3.33 -6.42
C GLN A 70 -3.07 2.41 -6.15
N ILE A 71 -4.29 2.85 -6.49
CA ILE A 71 -5.56 2.19 -6.11
C ILE A 71 -5.62 0.70 -6.48
N ALA A 72 -4.99 0.30 -7.58
CA ALA A 72 -4.93 -1.09 -8.04
C ALA A 72 -4.11 -2.01 -7.10
N THR A 73 -3.27 -1.45 -6.23
CA THR A 73 -2.44 -2.19 -5.28
C THR A 73 -3.15 -2.55 -3.98
N LYS A 74 -4.39 -2.11 -3.83
CA LYS A 74 -5.16 -2.23 -2.59
C LYS A 74 -5.37 -3.70 -2.20
N VAL A 75 -4.95 -4.04 -0.98
CA VAL A 75 -5.12 -5.39 -0.41
C VAL A 75 -5.96 -5.29 0.85
N ALA A 76 -7.14 -5.93 0.84
CA ALA A 76 -8.06 -5.97 1.98
C ALA A 76 -8.40 -7.41 2.44
N ARG A 77 -8.00 -8.42 1.66
CA ARG A 77 -8.22 -9.82 2.00
C ARG A 77 -7.33 -10.23 3.17
N LEU A 78 -7.95 -10.74 4.24
CA LEU A 78 -7.25 -11.06 5.47
C LEU A 78 -6.23 -12.19 5.30
N GLU A 79 -6.50 -13.16 4.43
CA GLU A 79 -5.59 -14.27 4.17
C GLU A 79 -4.29 -13.78 3.53
N ASP A 80 -4.41 -12.82 2.61
CA ASP A 80 -3.27 -12.22 1.91
C ASP A 80 -2.48 -11.31 2.85
N LEU A 81 -3.17 -10.50 3.66
CA LEU A 81 -2.55 -9.62 4.67
C LEU A 81 -1.88 -10.38 5.83
N LYS A 82 -2.21 -11.66 6.05
CA LYS A 82 -1.54 -12.52 7.04
C LYS A 82 -0.45 -13.40 6.42
N SER A 83 -0.35 -13.43 5.08
CA SER A 83 0.62 -14.26 4.38
C SER A 83 1.94 -13.51 4.23
N LYS A 84 2.95 -13.94 4.98
CA LYS A 84 4.32 -13.42 4.87
C LYS A 84 4.81 -13.46 3.42
N ALA A 85 4.62 -14.59 2.73
CA ALA A 85 5.07 -14.76 1.35
C ALA A 85 4.36 -13.81 0.37
N TYR A 86 3.06 -13.56 0.57
CA TYR A 86 2.33 -12.60 -0.24
C TYR A 86 2.84 -11.18 0.00
N LEU A 87 2.94 -10.78 1.27
CA LEU A 87 3.40 -9.45 1.64
C LEU A 87 4.82 -9.18 1.19
N THR A 88 5.75 -10.14 1.31
CA THR A 88 7.12 -9.97 0.80
C THR A 88 7.11 -9.61 -0.68
N ARG A 89 6.39 -10.38 -1.51
CA ARG A 89 6.30 -10.12 -2.96
C ARG A 89 5.64 -8.79 -3.27
N TRP A 90 4.58 -8.45 -2.53
CA TRP A 90 3.89 -7.18 -2.69
C TRP A 90 4.86 -6.01 -2.38
N LEU A 91 5.56 -6.06 -1.25
CA LEU A 91 6.52 -5.02 -0.85
C LEU A 91 7.68 -4.90 -1.85
N GLU A 92 8.24 -6.00 -2.34
CA GLU A 92 9.28 -5.99 -3.37
C GLU A 92 8.79 -5.37 -4.69
N THR A 93 7.56 -5.70 -5.10
CA THR A 93 6.95 -5.16 -6.32
C THR A 93 6.73 -3.66 -6.21
N GLU A 94 6.23 -3.20 -5.05
CA GLU A 94 5.99 -1.78 -4.81
C GLU A 94 7.29 -0.99 -4.60
N ALA A 95 8.31 -1.58 -3.97
CA ALA A 95 9.63 -0.99 -3.84
C ALA A 95 10.32 -0.80 -5.21
N ALA A 96 10.13 -1.75 -6.13
CA ALA A 96 10.67 -1.67 -7.48
C ALA A 96 9.89 -0.72 -8.41
N ARG A 97 8.77 -0.15 -7.95
CA ARG A 97 7.97 0.75 -8.77
C ARG A 97 8.63 2.14 -8.79
N ASP A 98 9.38 2.40 -9.86
CA ASP A 98 10.08 3.66 -10.07
C ASP A 98 9.24 4.65 -10.91
N GLY A 99 8.07 5.06 -10.43
CA GLY A 99 7.25 6.10 -11.09
C GLY A 99 6.67 5.75 -12.47
N GLY A 100 6.87 4.52 -12.96
CA GLY A 100 6.41 4.07 -14.28
C GLY A 100 4.90 3.82 -14.39
N GLY A 101 4.14 4.08 -13.33
CA GLY A 101 2.71 3.79 -13.20
C GLY A 101 1.78 4.92 -13.63
N GLY A 102 2.20 5.82 -14.53
CA GLY A 102 1.28 6.69 -15.26
C GLY A 102 0.82 5.99 -16.53
N GLY A 103 -0.46 6.09 -16.90
CA GLY A 103 -1.02 5.50 -18.12
C GLY A 103 -0.26 5.90 -19.39
N GLY A 104 0.79 5.16 -19.70
CA GLY A 104 1.56 5.25 -20.94
C GLY A 104 0.82 4.45 -22.00
N GLY A 105 -0.17 5.09 -22.62
CA GLY A 105 -0.61 4.68 -23.94
C GLY A 105 0.63 4.52 -24.81
N ARG A 106 0.89 3.28 -25.24
CA ARG A 106 1.76 3.00 -26.40
C ARG A 106 1.05 3.54 -27.63
N PHE A 107 0.97 4.87 -27.77
CA PHE A 107 0.72 5.47 -29.07
C PHE A 107 2.01 5.35 -29.85
N GLY A 108 2.01 4.34 -30.72
CA GLY A 108 3.00 4.12 -31.75
C GLY A 108 3.26 5.40 -32.53
N GLY A 109 4.50 5.49 -33.00
CA GLY A 109 5.10 6.67 -33.58
C GLY A 109 4.22 7.49 -34.51
N LEU A 110 4.29 8.81 -34.34
CA LEU A 110 3.90 9.76 -35.35
C LEU A 110 4.67 11.08 -35.22
N PHE A 111 6.00 11.01 -35.27
CA PHE A 111 6.83 12.16 -35.65
C PHE A 111 7.90 11.69 -36.62
N GLY A 112 7.46 11.52 -37.86
CA GLY A 112 8.28 11.26 -39.03
C GLY A 112 7.59 11.87 -40.24
N ARG A 113 7.75 13.18 -40.41
CA ARG A 113 7.77 13.94 -41.67
C ARG A 113 7.94 15.43 -41.39
#